data_AF-A0A3A4V3Q3-F1
#
_entry.id   AF-A0A3A4V3Q3-F1
#
_cell.length_a   1.000
_cell.length_b   1.000
_cell.length_c   1.000
_cell.angle_alpha   90.00
_cell.angle_beta   90.00
_cell.angle_gamma   90.00
#
_symmetry.space_group_name_H-M   'P 1'
#
loop_
_entity.id
_entity.type
_entity.pdbx_description
1 polymer ?
#
loop_
_entity_poly.entity_id
_entity_poly.type
_entity_poly.pdbx_seq_one_letter_code
_entity_poly.pdbx_strand_id
1 'polypeptide(L)'
;MKKKADYYKTTNSMIGKIDMVPNKVDKDKKQKQADEEVINLRVAYQKAIDLWIFEGELIWNRFNFIIAANGALIVAAGVSTQAIIYIFISLLGATLAILGIFLSSRSYVYHDYFLFSARDFEEKLGLDFLIRGREDNLFDKEKEEFTGFNSTTQKDLRIPISWWSRSVKARKVAGAVNVAFLIGFIGLIFIRLCLDKQFCIVSKVIICLCKFIIYITGC
;
A
#
# COMPACT_ATOMS: atom_id res chain seq x y z
N MET A 1 27.32 46.41 63.96
CA MET A 1 26.19 45.59 63.45
C MET A 1 26.71 44.43 62.58
N LYS A 2 27.31 43.39 63.17
CA LYS A 2 28.01 42.33 62.41
C LYS A 2 28.00 40.95 63.13
N LYS A 3 26.85 40.51 63.66
CA LYS A 3 26.77 39.27 64.47
C LYS A 3 25.46 38.45 64.31
N LYS A 4 24.84 38.42 63.12
CA LYS A 4 23.62 37.62 62.87
C LYS A 4 23.62 36.78 61.57
N ALA A 5 24.76 36.61 60.90
CA ALA A 5 24.81 35.87 59.63
C ALA A 5 25.28 34.40 59.75
N ASP A 6 25.85 33.98 60.89
CA ASP A 6 26.55 32.69 60.98
C ASP A 6 25.70 31.53 61.54
N TYR A 7 24.44 31.78 61.94
CA TYR A 7 23.63 30.73 62.59
C TYR A 7 22.82 29.84 61.63
N TYR A 8 22.77 30.15 60.34
CA TYR A 8 22.03 29.34 59.35
C TYR A 8 22.90 28.37 58.54
N LYS A 9 24.23 28.34 58.77
CA LYS A 9 25.14 27.51 57.96
C LYS A 9 25.41 26.12 58.54
N THR A 10 25.02 25.85 59.79
CA THR A 10 25.44 24.63 60.51
C THR A 10 24.35 23.56 60.64
N THR A 11 23.08 23.86 60.34
CA THR A 11 21.99 22.85 60.41
C THR A 11 21.83 22.03 59.12
N ASN A 12 22.41 22.45 58.00
CA ASN A 12 22.36 21.68 56.74
C ASN A 12 23.47 20.61 56.59
N SER A 13 24.39 20.47 57.56
CA SER A 13 25.45 19.44 57.49
C SER A 13 25.18 18.18 58.34
N MET A 14 24.03 18.10 59.03
CA MET A 14 23.63 16.93 59.82
C MET A 14 22.31 16.30 59.37
N ILE A 15 21.74 16.73 58.24
CA ILE A 15 20.80 15.88 57.52
C ILE A 15 21.68 14.88 56.80
N GLY A 16 21.95 13.77 57.49
CA GLY A 16 22.72 12.67 56.97
C GLY A 16 22.24 12.31 55.58
N LYS A 17 23.19 11.88 54.74
CA LYS A 17 22.91 11.05 53.57
C LYS A 17 22.13 9.82 54.05
N ILE A 18 20.82 9.96 54.22
CA ILE A 18 19.91 8.84 54.03
C ILE A 18 19.96 8.66 52.54
N ASP A 19 20.93 7.87 52.09
CA ASP A 19 20.95 7.37 50.72
C ASP A 19 19.58 6.73 50.54
N MET A 20 18.71 7.42 49.80
CA MET A 20 17.38 6.91 49.49
C MET A 20 17.61 5.66 48.67
N VAL A 21 17.66 4.51 49.35
CA VAL A 21 17.62 3.20 48.71
C VAL A 21 16.35 3.23 47.89
N PRO A 22 16.42 3.21 46.55
CA PRO A 22 15.24 3.30 45.71
C PRO A 22 14.30 2.19 46.13
N ASN A 23 13.10 2.59 46.56
CA ASN A 23 12.09 1.68 47.09
C ASN A 23 11.88 0.55 46.09
N LYS A 24 12.10 -0.69 46.51
CA LYS A 24 12.05 -1.89 45.64
C LYS A 24 10.72 -1.96 44.86
N VAL A 25 9.65 -1.48 45.47
CA VAL A 25 8.29 -1.37 44.90
C VAL A 25 8.25 -0.51 43.62
N ASP A 26 9.06 0.55 43.53
CA ASP A 26 9.05 1.46 42.38
C ASP A 26 9.80 0.87 41.17
N LYS A 27 10.79 0.00 41.41
CA LYS A 27 11.49 -0.73 40.34
C LYS A 27 10.57 -1.77 39.70
N ASP A 28 9.84 -2.53 40.52
CA ASP A 28 8.94 -3.58 40.03
C ASP A 28 7.78 -3.02 39.19
N LYS A 29 7.24 -1.84 39.57
CA LYS A 29 6.22 -1.14 38.78
C LYS A 29 6.73 -0.67 37.43
N LYS A 30 7.94 -0.09 37.38
CA LYS A 30 8.54 0.37 36.12
C LYS A 30 8.85 -0.79 35.18
N GLN A 31 9.34 -1.91 35.71
CA GLN A 31 9.59 -3.10 34.90
C GLN A 31 8.28 -3.64 34.30
N LYS A 32 7.22 -3.77 35.11
CA LYS A 32 5.92 -4.25 34.63
C LYS A 32 5.34 -3.35 33.52
N GLN A 33 5.49 -2.04 33.63
CA GLN A 33 5.05 -1.10 32.58
C GLN A 33 5.84 -1.27 31.28
N ALA A 34 7.17 -1.43 31.37
CA ALA A 34 8.01 -1.68 30.22
C ALA A 34 7.65 -3.02 29.53
N ASP A 35 7.39 -4.07 30.31
CA ASP A 35 6.99 -5.37 29.76
C ASP A 35 5.63 -5.29 29.04
N GLU A 36 4.67 -4.56 29.62
CA GLU A 36 3.35 -4.34 29.01
C GLU A 36 3.44 -3.52 27.71
N GLU A 37 4.31 -2.50 27.66
CA GLU A 37 4.57 -1.71 26.45
C GLU A 37 5.15 -2.59 25.33
N VAL A 38 6.12 -3.45 25.64
CA VAL A 38 6.69 -4.40 24.66
C VAL A 38 5.64 -5.38 24.14
N ILE A 39 4.76 -5.89 25.01
CA ILE A 39 3.67 -6.78 24.60
C ILE A 39 2.71 -6.05 23.66
N ASN A 40 2.29 -4.83 24.01
CA ASN A 40 1.38 -4.02 23.20
C ASN A 40 1.99 -3.70 21.82
N LEU A 41 3.29 -3.37 21.76
CA LEU A 41 4.01 -3.13 20.50
C LEU A 41 4.05 -4.40 19.63
N ARG A 42 4.27 -5.58 20.22
CA ARG A 42 4.23 -6.85 19.46
C ARG A 42 2.85 -7.14 18.89
N VAL A 43 1.80 -6.90 19.66
CA VAL A 43 0.41 -7.07 19.19
C VAL A 43 0.10 -6.09 18.06
N ALA A 44 0.51 -4.83 18.18
CA ALA A 44 0.34 -3.83 17.13
C ALA A 44 1.09 -4.20 15.83
N TYR A 45 2.33 -4.67 15.95
CA TYR A 45 3.12 -5.16 14.83
C TYR A 45 2.44 -6.34 14.11
N GLN A 46 2.00 -7.35 14.85
CA GLN A 46 1.27 -8.49 14.27
C GLN A 46 0.02 -8.03 13.52
N LYS A 47 -0.74 -7.10 14.09
CA LYS A 47 -1.92 -6.54 13.42
C LYS A 47 -1.59 -5.73 12.17
N ALA A 48 -0.49 -4.99 12.16
CA ALA A 48 -0.05 -4.28 10.96
C ALA A 48 0.32 -5.27 9.83
N ILE A 49 0.99 -6.38 10.15
CA ILE A 49 1.30 -7.44 9.20
C ILE A 49 0.03 -8.13 8.68
N ASP A 50 -0.89 -8.52 9.56
CA ASP A 50 -2.16 -9.13 9.19
C ASP A 50 -2.92 -8.24 8.18
N LEU A 51 -3.00 -6.94 8.47
CA LEU A 51 -3.64 -5.94 7.60
C LEU A 51 -2.91 -5.77 6.27
N TRP A 52 -1.57 -5.76 6.29
CA TRP A 52 -0.77 -5.66 5.08
C TRP A 52 -1.01 -6.86 4.13
N ILE A 53 -0.99 -8.08 4.68
CA ILE A 53 -1.26 -9.31 3.93
C ILE A 53 -2.69 -9.28 3.36
N PHE A 54 -3.68 -8.96 4.22
CA PHE A 54 -5.08 -8.87 3.83
C PHE A 54 -5.30 -7.87 2.67
N GLU A 55 -4.72 -6.67 2.74
CA GLU A 55 -4.86 -5.69 1.66
C GLU A 55 -4.16 -6.18 0.38
N GLY A 56 -3.03 -6.89 0.49
CA GLY A 56 -2.36 -7.54 -0.63
C GLY A 56 -3.26 -8.54 -1.37
N GLU A 57 -3.93 -9.42 -0.64
CA GLU A 57 -4.90 -10.37 -1.20
C GLU A 57 -6.09 -9.66 -1.84
N LEU A 58 -6.59 -8.61 -1.18
CA LEU A 58 -7.71 -7.83 -1.67
C LEU A 58 -7.39 -7.10 -2.98
N ILE A 59 -6.17 -6.55 -3.11
CA ILE A 59 -5.66 -5.98 -4.36
C ILE A 59 -5.69 -7.03 -5.48
N TRP A 60 -5.18 -8.23 -5.21
CA TRP A 60 -5.13 -9.31 -6.20
C TRP A 60 -6.52 -9.77 -6.63
N ASN A 61 -7.44 -9.93 -5.68
CA ASN A 61 -8.82 -10.32 -5.95
C ASN A 61 -9.56 -9.27 -6.79
N ARG A 62 -9.42 -7.97 -6.45
CA ARG A 62 -9.98 -6.86 -7.23
C ARG A 62 -9.42 -6.85 -8.65
N PHE A 63 -8.10 -7.05 -8.81
CA PHE A 63 -7.44 -7.10 -10.12
C PHE A 63 -8.00 -8.23 -10.99
N ASN A 64 -8.10 -9.44 -10.46
CA ASN A 64 -8.65 -10.59 -11.18
C ASN A 64 -10.12 -10.39 -11.56
N PHE A 65 -10.92 -9.81 -10.66
CA PHE A 65 -12.31 -9.49 -10.93
C PHE A 65 -12.45 -8.49 -12.08
N ILE A 66 -11.65 -7.43 -12.09
CA ILE A 66 -11.65 -6.42 -13.17
C ILE A 66 -11.24 -7.05 -14.50
N ILE A 67 -10.22 -7.92 -14.52
CA ILE A 67 -9.83 -8.63 -15.74
C ILE A 67 -10.96 -9.51 -16.25
N ALA A 68 -11.57 -10.31 -15.37
CA ALA A 68 -12.65 -11.22 -15.74
C ALA A 68 -13.86 -10.46 -16.29
N ALA A 69 -14.25 -9.36 -15.62
CA ALA A 69 -15.36 -8.53 -16.05
C ALA A 69 -15.09 -7.84 -17.39
N ASN A 70 -13.89 -7.28 -17.61
CA ASN A 70 -13.53 -6.72 -18.92
C ASN A 70 -13.47 -7.79 -20.02
N GLY A 71 -12.93 -8.97 -19.72
CA GLY A 71 -12.94 -10.09 -20.65
C GLY A 71 -14.35 -10.50 -21.08
N ALA A 72 -15.29 -10.59 -20.12
CA ALA A 72 -16.69 -10.87 -20.41
C ALA A 72 -17.33 -9.79 -21.29
N LEU A 73 -17.04 -8.51 -21.05
CA LEU A 73 -17.54 -7.41 -21.88
C LEU A 73 -16.97 -7.43 -23.30
N ILE A 74 -15.70 -7.81 -23.49
CA ILE A 74 -15.13 -8.01 -24.84
C ILE A 74 -15.88 -9.11 -25.59
N VAL A 75 -16.12 -10.26 -24.94
CA VAL A 75 -16.86 -11.37 -25.55
C VAL A 75 -18.29 -10.95 -25.88
N ALA A 76 -18.98 -10.27 -24.96
CA ALA A 76 -20.33 -9.77 -25.17
C ALA A 76 -20.40 -8.77 -26.33
N ALA A 77 -19.42 -7.86 -26.44
CA ALA A 77 -19.31 -6.95 -27.57
C ALA A 77 -19.09 -7.73 -28.88
N GLY A 78 -18.20 -8.73 -28.88
CA GLY A 78 -17.90 -9.54 -30.08
C GLY A 78 -19.09 -10.32 -30.63
N VAL A 79 -20.02 -10.75 -29.77
CA VAL A 79 -21.23 -11.49 -30.17
C VAL A 79 -22.40 -10.56 -30.50
N SER A 80 -22.35 -9.30 -30.08
CA SER A 80 -23.43 -8.34 -30.33
C SER A 80 -23.53 -7.95 -31.80
N THR A 81 -24.68 -8.23 -32.42
CA THR A 81 -24.98 -7.81 -33.81
C THR A 81 -25.52 -6.39 -33.90
N GLN A 82 -26.09 -5.86 -32.82
CA GLN A 82 -26.65 -4.50 -32.78
C GLN A 82 -25.56 -3.48 -32.45
N ALA A 83 -25.40 -2.47 -33.32
CA ALA A 83 -24.38 -1.44 -33.18
C ALA A 83 -24.51 -0.63 -31.88
N ILE A 84 -25.74 -0.28 -31.47
CA ILE A 84 -25.98 0.49 -30.24
C ILE A 84 -25.56 -0.30 -29.00
N ILE A 85 -25.94 -1.58 -28.92
CA ILE A 85 -25.55 -2.47 -27.82
C ILE A 85 -24.02 -2.64 -27.80
N TYR A 86 -23.40 -2.84 -28.96
CA TYR A 86 -21.94 -2.95 -29.07
C TYR A 86 -21.21 -1.72 -28.52
N ILE A 87 -21.65 -0.51 -28.93
CA ILE A 87 -21.06 0.76 -28.47
C ILE A 87 -21.26 0.91 -26.97
N PHE A 88 -22.47 0.60 -26.46
CA PHE A 88 -22.78 0.70 -25.04
C PHE A 88 -21.92 -0.26 -24.19
N ILE A 89 -21.79 -1.53 -24.60
CA ILE A 89 -20.94 -2.52 -23.93
C ILE A 89 -19.47 -2.05 -23.93
N SER A 90 -19.00 -1.52 -25.06
CA SER A 90 -17.62 -1.04 -25.18
C SER A 90 -17.35 0.18 -24.30
N LEU A 91 -18.31 1.11 -24.20
CA LEU A 91 -18.25 2.24 -23.28
C LEU A 91 -18.22 1.77 -21.82
N LEU A 92 -19.08 0.81 -21.46
CA LEU A 92 -19.11 0.23 -20.12
C LEU A 92 -17.76 -0.44 -19.77
N GLY A 93 -17.17 -1.17 -20.71
CA GLY A 93 -15.83 -1.76 -20.56
C GLY A 93 -14.74 -0.70 -20.37
N ALA A 94 -14.76 0.37 -21.17
CA ALA A 94 -13.82 1.48 -21.00
C ALA A 94 -13.96 2.15 -19.61
N THR A 95 -15.20 2.39 -19.16
CA THR A 95 -15.46 2.92 -17.81
C THR A 95 -14.93 1.98 -16.73
N LEU A 96 -15.15 0.67 -16.87
CA LEU A 96 -14.67 -0.32 -15.91
C LEU A 96 -13.15 -0.39 -15.85
N ALA A 97 -12.46 -0.29 -16.99
CA ALA A 97 -11.01 -0.22 -17.07
C ALA A 97 -10.47 1.04 -16.35
N ILE A 98 -11.11 2.20 -16.54
CA ILE A 98 -10.76 3.44 -15.83
C ILE A 98 -10.94 3.29 -14.32
N LEU A 99 -12.09 2.76 -13.87
CA LEU A 99 -12.34 2.46 -12.46
C LEU A 99 -11.29 1.51 -11.89
N GLY A 100 -10.86 0.51 -12.68
CA GLY A 100 -9.80 -0.40 -12.29
C GLY A 100 -8.45 0.29 -12.05
N ILE A 101 -8.10 1.29 -12.85
CA ILE A 101 -6.88 2.11 -12.64
C ILE A 101 -6.96 2.86 -11.31
N PHE A 102 -8.08 3.53 -11.04
CA PHE A 102 -8.27 4.30 -9.79
C PHE A 102 -8.33 3.40 -8.54
N LEU A 103 -9.02 2.27 -8.63
CA LEU A 103 -9.09 1.30 -7.52
C LEU A 103 -7.71 0.71 -7.23
N SER A 104 -6.96 0.36 -8.27
CA SER A 104 -5.60 -0.17 -8.10
C SER A 104 -4.69 0.88 -7.46
N SER A 105 -4.66 2.11 -7.97
CA SER A 105 -3.79 3.16 -7.42
C SER A 105 -4.07 3.43 -5.95
N ARG A 106 -5.34 3.53 -5.56
CA ARG A 106 -5.75 3.73 -4.17
C ARG A 106 -5.38 2.55 -3.28
N SER A 107 -5.61 1.32 -3.73
CA SER A 107 -5.33 0.13 -2.91
C SER A 107 -3.83 -0.01 -2.63
N TYR A 108 -2.97 0.31 -3.62
CA TYR A 108 -1.53 0.31 -3.41
C TYR A 108 -1.06 1.36 -2.38
N VAL A 109 -1.75 2.49 -2.23
CA VAL A 109 -1.43 3.48 -1.18
C VAL A 109 -1.71 2.90 0.21
N TYR A 110 -2.84 2.19 0.39
CA TYR A 110 -3.14 1.52 1.67
C TYR A 110 -2.15 0.39 1.96
N HIS A 111 -1.79 -0.40 0.95
CA HIS A 111 -0.79 -1.44 1.09
C HIS A 111 0.57 -0.90 1.54
N ASP A 112 1.04 0.19 0.92
CA ASP A 112 2.29 0.85 1.33
C ASP A 112 2.17 1.43 2.75
N TYR A 113 1.03 2.02 3.10
CA TYR A 113 0.78 2.56 4.45
C TYR A 113 0.91 1.48 5.54
N PHE A 114 0.31 0.30 5.33
CA PHE A 114 0.43 -0.80 6.29
C PHE A 114 1.83 -1.40 6.34
N LEU A 115 2.53 -1.45 5.19
CA LEU A 115 3.93 -1.86 5.14
C LEU A 115 4.82 -0.92 5.96
N PHE A 116 4.70 0.39 5.78
CA PHE A 116 5.47 1.36 6.56
C PHE A 116 5.09 1.32 8.04
N SER A 117 3.82 1.18 8.37
CA SER A 117 3.38 1.03 9.77
C SER A 117 4.01 -0.20 10.43
N ALA A 118 4.09 -1.33 9.72
CA ALA A 118 4.76 -2.54 10.23
C ALA A 118 6.25 -2.27 10.48
N ARG A 119 6.94 -1.57 9.56
CA ARG A 119 8.35 -1.20 9.72
C ARG A 119 8.61 -0.28 10.90
N ASP A 120 7.74 0.72 11.12
CA ASP A 120 7.86 1.62 12.27
C ASP A 120 7.77 0.84 13.60
N PHE A 121 7.01 -0.25 13.66
CA PHE A 121 6.97 -1.13 14.83
C PHE A 121 8.20 -2.05 14.94
N GLU A 122 8.76 -2.53 13.82
CA GLU A 122 10.01 -3.30 13.82
C GLU A 122 11.17 -2.48 14.40
N GLU A 123 11.31 -1.23 13.95
CA GLU A 123 12.34 -0.32 14.44
C GLU A 123 12.21 -0.09 15.95
N LYS A 124 10.98 0.16 16.45
CA LYS A 124 10.71 0.33 17.89
C LYS A 124 10.98 -0.92 18.72
N LEU A 125 10.81 -2.10 18.14
CA LEU A 125 11.10 -3.38 18.80
C LEU A 125 12.59 -3.77 18.71
N GLY A 126 13.41 -3.00 18.00
CA GLY A 126 14.82 -3.34 17.75
C GLY A 126 14.98 -4.57 16.83
N LEU A 127 13.97 -4.87 16.02
CA LEU A 127 13.99 -5.97 15.05
C LEU A 127 14.62 -5.48 13.76
N ASP A 128 15.94 -5.28 13.76
CA ASP A 128 16.68 -4.66 12.64
C ASP A 128 16.74 -5.53 11.36
N PHE A 129 16.17 -6.75 11.37
CA PHE A 129 16.67 -7.88 10.58
C PHE A 129 15.69 -8.53 9.59
N LEU A 130 14.38 -8.25 9.62
CA LEU A 130 13.42 -9.11 8.90
C LEU A 130 12.93 -8.57 7.54
N ILE A 131 12.94 -7.26 7.28
CA ILE A 131 12.37 -6.68 6.03
C ILE A 131 13.27 -5.61 5.39
N ARG A 132 14.58 -5.61 5.68
CA ARG A 132 15.51 -4.60 5.12
C ARG A 132 15.91 -4.85 3.65
N GLY A 133 15.56 -6.00 3.07
CA GLY A 133 15.95 -6.38 1.70
C GLY A 133 14.96 -6.01 0.58
N ARG A 134 14.02 -5.06 0.76
CA ARG A 134 12.94 -4.86 -0.24
C ARG A 134 12.78 -3.47 -0.85
N GLU A 135 13.24 -2.36 -0.26
CA GLU A 135 12.73 -1.05 -0.74
C GLU A 135 13.74 0.09 -0.95
N ASP A 136 15.00 -0.10 -0.59
CA ASP A 136 15.91 1.04 -0.43
C ASP A 136 17.07 0.93 -1.42
N ASN A 137 16.82 1.15 -2.71
CA ASN A 137 17.84 1.47 -3.72
C ASN A 137 19.05 0.54 -3.92
N LEU A 138 19.12 -0.67 -3.34
CA LEU A 138 20.17 -1.65 -3.63
C LEU A 138 19.95 -2.45 -4.94
N PHE A 139 19.38 -1.79 -5.96
CA PHE A 139 19.59 -2.21 -7.35
C PHE A 139 20.88 -1.62 -7.93
N ASP A 140 21.82 -1.24 -7.07
CA ASP A 140 23.21 -1.19 -7.47
C ASP A 140 23.70 -2.62 -7.73
N LYS A 141 24.34 -2.78 -8.88
CA LYS A 141 24.42 -4.01 -9.68
C LYS A 141 25.16 -5.22 -9.07
N GLU A 142 25.54 -5.22 -7.80
CA GLU A 142 26.35 -6.30 -7.23
C GLU A 142 25.73 -6.96 -6.00
N LYS A 143 25.02 -8.06 -6.27
CA LYS A 143 24.79 -9.21 -5.37
C LYS A 143 24.17 -8.89 -4.02
N GLU A 144 22.87 -8.58 -4.02
CA GLU A 144 22.06 -8.76 -2.82
C GLU A 144 21.71 -10.25 -2.61
N GLU A 145 22.30 -10.83 -1.58
CA GLU A 145 21.96 -12.14 -1.01
C GLU A 145 20.87 -11.97 0.06
N PHE A 146 19.74 -12.64 -0.13
CA PHE A 146 18.62 -12.65 0.83
C PHE A 146 18.89 -13.76 1.86
N THR A 147 19.40 -13.41 3.03
CA THR A 147 19.68 -14.36 4.12
C THR A 147 18.44 -14.55 5.00
N GLY A 148 17.71 -15.65 4.77
CA GLY A 148 16.66 -16.10 5.69
C GLY A 148 17.28 -16.89 6.85
N PHE A 149 17.20 -16.37 8.07
CA PHE A 149 17.78 -16.99 9.26
C PHE A 149 16.85 -18.07 9.83
N ASN A 150 17.25 -19.34 9.77
CA ASN A 150 16.53 -20.45 10.39
C ASN A 150 17.38 -21.01 11.56
N SER A 151 16.88 -20.86 12.79
CA SER A 151 17.66 -21.04 14.04
C SER A 151 18.09 -22.47 14.34
N THR A 152 17.54 -23.48 13.66
CA THR A 152 17.81 -24.90 13.94
C THR A 152 18.58 -25.64 12.85
N THR A 153 18.70 -25.07 11.66
CA THR A 153 19.48 -25.67 10.56
C THR A 153 20.01 -24.55 9.69
N GLN A 154 21.28 -24.23 9.89
CA GLN A 154 22.10 -23.28 9.14
C GLN A 154 22.33 -23.78 7.70
N LYS A 155 21.26 -23.94 6.93
CA LYS A 155 21.32 -24.07 5.47
C LYS A 155 20.50 -22.93 4.90
N ASP A 156 21.22 -21.95 4.38
CA ASP A 156 20.65 -20.82 3.65
C ASP A 156 19.76 -21.35 2.53
N LEU A 157 18.45 -21.30 2.74
CA LEU A 157 17.49 -21.62 1.70
C LEU A 157 17.45 -20.41 0.76
N ARG A 158 18.37 -20.40 -0.20
CA ARG A 158 18.38 -19.44 -1.31
C ARG A 158 17.16 -19.73 -2.17
N ILE A 159 16.07 -18.99 -1.97
CA ILE A 159 14.95 -19.00 -2.92
C ILE A 159 15.31 -17.95 -3.99
N PRO A 160 15.77 -18.36 -5.20
CA PRO A 160 16.05 -17.40 -6.25
C PRO A 160 14.74 -16.75 -6.70
N ILE A 161 14.51 -15.53 -6.25
CA ILE A 161 13.41 -14.71 -6.78
C ILE A 161 13.74 -14.45 -8.26
N SER A 162 12.85 -14.89 -9.15
CA SER A 162 13.05 -14.78 -10.60
C SER A 162 13.26 -13.33 -11.01
N TRP A 163 14.09 -13.11 -12.04
CA TRP A 163 14.42 -11.78 -12.54
C TRP A 163 13.16 -10.96 -12.92
N TRP A 164 12.16 -11.64 -13.48
CA TRP A 164 10.86 -11.05 -13.81
C TRP A 164 10.12 -10.48 -12.59
N SER A 165 10.17 -11.17 -11.45
CA SER A 165 9.56 -10.68 -10.21
C SER A 165 10.28 -9.45 -9.63
N ARG A 166 11.55 -9.23 -9.99
CA ARG A 166 12.34 -8.07 -9.54
C ARG A 166 12.10 -6.83 -10.42
N SER A 167 12.04 -7.03 -11.74
CA SER A 167 11.90 -5.92 -12.69
C SER A 167 10.47 -5.37 -12.76
N VAL A 168 9.49 -6.20 -12.41
CA VAL A 168 8.08 -5.90 -12.64
C VAL A 168 7.39 -5.55 -11.33
N LYS A 169 7.37 -4.24 -10.99
CA LYS A 169 6.54 -3.75 -9.89
C LYS A 169 5.07 -4.08 -10.19
N ALA A 170 4.42 -4.87 -9.33
CA ALA A 170 3.02 -5.30 -9.50
C ALA A 170 2.07 -4.12 -9.84
N ARG A 171 2.33 -2.95 -9.24
CA ARG A 171 1.65 -1.69 -9.55
C ARG A 171 1.68 -1.32 -11.03
N LYS A 172 2.84 -1.44 -11.69
CA LYS A 172 3.00 -1.11 -13.10
C LYS A 172 2.26 -2.11 -14.00
N VAL A 173 2.25 -3.39 -13.65
CA VAL A 173 1.52 -4.43 -14.40
C VAL A 173 0.03 -4.18 -14.34
N ALA A 174 -0.51 -4.01 -13.13
CA ALA A 174 -1.94 -3.79 -12.96
C ALA A 174 -2.41 -2.55 -13.74
N GLY A 175 -1.64 -1.47 -13.69
CA GLY A 175 -1.88 -0.28 -14.49
C GLY A 175 -1.82 -0.57 -16.01
N ALA A 176 -0.76 -1.22 -16.48
CA ALA A 176 -0.56 -1.51 -17.89
C ALA A 176 -1.67 -2.41 -18.47
N VAL A 177 -2.11 -3.42 -17.73
CA VAL A 177 -3.20 -4.32 -18.14
C VAL A 177 -4.52 -3.54 -18.28
N ASN A 178 -4.87 -2.71 -17.29
CA ASN A 178 -6.09 -1.90 -17.38
C ASN A 178 -6.02 -0.86 -18.53
N VAL A 179 -4.86 -0.26 -18.77
CA VAL A 179 -4.64 0.64 -19.91
C VAL A 179 -4.78 -0.12 -21.24
N ALA A 180 -4.28 -1.35 -21.32
CA ALA A 180 -4.45 -2.18 -22.52
C ALA A 180 -5.92 -2.49 -22.79
N PHE A 181 -6.71 -2.83 -21.76
CA PHE A 181 -8.16 -2.99 -21.89
C PHE A 181 -8.84 -1.70 -22.36
N LEU A 182 -8.49 -0.56 -21.77
CA LEU A 182 -9.03 0.74 -22.15
C LEU A 182 -8.77 1.06 -23.63
N ILE A 183 -7.53 0.90 -24.09
CA ILE A 183 -7.15 1.07 -25.50
C ILE A 183 -7.93 0.10 -26.38
N GLY A 184 -8.06 -1.16 -25.94
CA GLY A 184 -8.86 -2.18 -26.62
C GLY A 184 -10.30 -1.75 -26.84
N PHE A 185 -11.00 -1.30 -25.80
CA PHE A 185 -12.38 -0.84 -25.91
C PHE A 185 -12.54 0.42 -26.76
N ILE A 186 -11.63 1.39 -26.65
CA ILE A 186 -11.62 2.57 -27.53
C ILE A 186 -11.42 2.15 -28.99
N GLY A 187 -10.53 1.19 -29.25
CA GLY A 187 -10.31 0.60 -30.56
C GLY A 187 -11.54 -0.10 -31.11
N LEU A 188 -12.24 -0.88 -30.27
CA LEU A 188 -13.51 -1.53 -30.64
C LEU A 188 -14.57 -0.51 -31.06
N ILE A 189 -14.74 0.57 -30.27
CA ILE A 189 -15.64 1.68 -30.63
C ILE A 189 -15.24 2.25 -31.98
N PHE A 190 -13.96 2.60 -32.16
CA PHE A 190 -13.47 3.20 -33.41
C PHE A 190 -13.70 2.31 -34.63
N ILE A 191 -13.39 1.01 -34.52
CA ILE A 191 -13.62 0.02 -35.59
C ILE A 191 -15.09 0.00 -35.99
N ARG A 192 -16.00 -0.06 -35.01
CA ARG A 192 -17.43 -0.08 -35.29
C ARG A 192 -17.91 1.20 -35.98
N LEU A 193 -17.41 2.36 -35.54
CA LEU A 193 -17.71 3.64 -36.17
C LEU A 193 -17.22 3.74 -37.61
N CYS A 194 -16.06 3.18 -37.91
CA CYS A 194 -15.52 3.09 -39.27
C CYS A 194 -16.38 2.18 -40.16
N LEU A 195 -16.80 1.01 -39.64
CA LEU A 195 -17.57 0.03 -40.41
C LEU A 195 -18.96 0.53 -40.79
N ASP A 196 -19.66 1.20 -39.89
CA ASP A 196 -21.05 1.59 -40.13
C ASP A 196 -21.20 2.84 -41.03
N LYS A 197 -20.11 3.48 -41.49
CA LYS A 197 -20.10 4.80 -42.18
C LYS A 197 -20.89 5.90 -41.43
N GLN A 198 -21.30 5.65 -40.19
CA GLN A 198 -22.10 6.54 -39.35
C GLN A 198 -21.25 7.53 -38.54
N PHE A 199 -20.01 7.77 -38.97
CA PHE A 199 -19.09 8.73 -38.34
C PHE A 199 -19.75 10.10 -38.11
N CYS A 200 -20.60 10.55 -39.03
CA CYS A 200 -21.34 11.82 -38.91
C CYS A 200 -22.34 11.86 -37.74
N ILE A 201 -22.99 10.75 -37.40
CA ILE A 201 -24.01 10.73 -36.33
C ILE A 201 -23.32 10.64 -34.97
N VAL A 202 -22.33 9.76 -34.83
CA VAL A 202 -21.66 9.56 -33.54
C VAL A 202 -20.79 10.75 -33.15
N SER A 203 -20.13 11.41 -34.11
CA SER A 203 -19.45 12.70 -33.87
C SER A 203 -20.39 13.72 -33.25
N LYS A 204 -21.61 13.87 -33.78
CA LYS A 204 -22.61 14.79 -33.23
C LYS A 204 -23.04 14.42 -31.82
N VAL A 205 -23.21 13.13 -31.53
CA VAL A 205 -23.60 12.65 -30.18
C VAL A 205 -22.47 12.88 -29.17
N ILE A 206 -21.22 12.57 -29.51
CA ILE A 206 -20.06 12.83 -28.63
C ILE A 206 -19.91 14.33 -28.37
N ILE A 207 -20.02 15.17 -29.40
CA ILE A 207 -19.99 16.63 -29.23
C ILE A 207 -21.14 17.09 -28.32
N CYS A 208 -22.34 16.52 -28.46
CA CYS A 208 -23.48 16.84 -27.60
C CYS A 208 -23.24 16.42 -26.15
N LEU A 209 -22.69 15.22 -25.91
CA LEU A 209 -22.33 14.73 -24.58
C LEU A 209 -21.22 15.56 -23.94
N CYS A 210 -20.17 15.91 -24.68
CA CYS A 210 -19.13 16.81 -24.18
C CYS A 210 -19.71 18.17 -23.80
N LYS A 211 -20.59 18.76 -24.64
CA LYS A 211 -21.29 20.01 -24.31
C LYS A 211 -22.18 19.88 -23.08
N PHE A 212 -22.89 18.76 -22.94
CA PHE A 212 -23.75 18.50 -21.79
C PHE A 212 -22.95 18.32 -20.50
N ILE A 213 -21.81 17.61 -20.57
CA ILE A 213 -20.89 17.46 -19.45
C ILE A 213 -20.34 18.84 -19.06
N ILE A 214 -19.84 19.64 -20.01
CA ILE A 214 -19.36 21.01 -19.76
C ILE A 214 -20.46 21.85 -19.09
N TYR A 215 -21.70 21.78 -19.61
CA TYR A 215 -22.85 22.50 -19.06
C TYR A 215 -23.17 22.11 -17.61
N ILE A 216 -23.10 20.81 -17.27
CA ILE A 216 -23.32 20.32 -15.90
C ILE A 216 -22.15 20.71 -14.98
N THR A 217 -20.91 20.63 -15.47
CA THR A 217 -19.73 20.91 -14.64
C THR A 217 -19.46 22.39 -14.43
N GLY A 218 -20.11 23.29 -15.17
CA GLY A 218 -20.00 24.74 -15.01
C GLY A 218 -18.59 25.29 -15.31
N CYS A 219 -17.79 24.55 -16.08
CA CYS A 219 -16.48 25.00 -16.58
C CYS A 219 -16.62 25.76 -17.90
#